data_AF-A0A165Q2T0-F1
#
_entry.id   AF-A0A165Q2T0-F1
#
_cell.length_a   1.000
_cell.length_b   1.000
_cell.length_c   1.000
_cell.angle_alpha   90.00
_cell.angle_beta   90.00
_cell.angle_gamma   90.00
#
_symmetry.space_group_name_H-M   'P 1'
#
loop_
_entity.id
_entity.type
_entity.pdbx_description
1 polymer ?
#
loop_
_entity_poly.entity_id
_entity_poly.type
_entity_poly.pdbx_seq_one_letter_code
_entity_poly.pdbx_strand_id
1 'polypeptide(L)'
;DTELLERQREARDRLIVDEELERYLAAGIIEDDALDDFDLVSFWQGNQHQYPLLYRVALDILPVQASAVPCERVFSSSGETDDARRSRLSVFMFEVLQILKYLYRHECLNFTADWVAKAAD
;
A
#
# COMPACT_ATOMS: atom_id res chain seq x y z
N ASP A 1 9.14 -5.93 40.27
CA ASP A 1 10.20 -6.23 39.30
C ASP A 1 9.64 -6.30 37.87
N THR A 2 8.86 -5.28 37.49
CA THR A 2 8.16 -5.18 36.20
C THR A 2 9.05 -4.56 35.13
N GLU A 3 9.81 -3.53 35.48
CA GLU A 3 10.76 -2.85 34.58
C GLU A 3 11.84 -3.80 34.05
N LEU A 4 12.30 -4.75 34.86
CA LEU A 4 13.30 -5.74 34.43
C LEU A 4 12.74 -6.69 33.36
N LEU A 5 11.48 -7.12 33.52
CA LEU A 5 10.80 -7.99 32.55
C LEU A 5 10.50 -7.25 31.24
N GLU A 6 10.14 -5.97 31.31
CA GLU A 6 9.96 -5.13 30.11
C GLU A 6 11.27 -4.98 29.34
N ARG A 7 12.37 -4.64 30.02
CA ARG A 7 13.70 -4.57 29.39
C ARG A 7 14.14 -5.89 28.76
N GLN A 8 13.84 -7.03 29.39
CA GLN A 8 14.14 -8.35 28.82
C GLN A 8 13.31 -8.65 27.58
N ARG A 9 12.04 -8.24 27.55
CA ARG A 9 11.18 -8.38 26.37
C ARG A 9 11.68 -7.51 25.23
N GLU A 10 11.96 -6.23 25.49
CA GLU A 10 12.50 -5.31 24.50
C GLU A 10 13.83 -5.80 23.92
N ALA A 11 14.72 -6.32 24.77
CA ALA A 11 16.00 -6.87 24.33
C ALA A 11 15.80 -8.09 23.42
N ARG A 12 14.89 -9.00 23.79
CA ARG A 12 14.56 -10.17 22.97
C ARG A 12 13.93 -9.77 21.65
N ASP A 13 12.98 -8.84 21.69
CA ASP A 13 12.28 -8.38 20.48
C ASP A 13 13.25 -7.66 19.53
N ARG A 14 14.21 -6.91 20.07
CA ARG A 14 15.30 -6.30 19.29
C ARG A 14 16.19 -7.35 18.62
N LEU A 15 16.56 -8.42 19.32
CA LEU A 15 17.34 -9.51 18.73
C LEU A 15 16.61 -10.19 17.57
N ILE A 16 15.30 -10.41 17.70
CA ILE A 16 14.49 -11.01 16.62
C ILE A 16 14.48 -10.11 15.37
N VAL A 17 14.36 -8.79 15.57
CA VAL A 17 14.42 -7.81 14.46
C VAL A 17 15.78 -7.83 13.78
N ASP A 18 16.86 -7.81 14.57
CA ASP A 18 18.23 -7.79 14.04
C ASP A 18 18.53 -9.08 13.25
N GLU A 19 18.14 -10.25 13.76
CA GLU A 19 18.30 -11.53 13.05
C GLU A 19 17.52 -11.59 11.73
N GLU A 20 16.30 -11.04 11.68
CA GLU A 20 15.50 -10.98 10.45
C GLU A 20 16.14 -10.04 9.44
N LEU A 21 16.61 -8.88 9.88
CA LEU A 21 17.29 -7.89 9.05
C LEU A 21 18.60 -8.44 8.47
N GLU A 22 19.43 -9.08 9.29
CA GLU A 22 20.68 -9.70 8.83
C GLU A 22 20.42 -10.77 7.77
N ARG A 23 19.36 -11.57 7.95
CA ARG A 23 18.96 -12.58 6.95
C ARG A 23 18.55 -11.94 5.62
N TYR A 24 17.81 -10.84 5.67
CA TYR A 24 17.42 -10.09 4.47
C TYR A 24 18.64 -9.49 3.77
N LEU A 25 19.56 -8.87 4.50
CA LEU A 25 20.80 -8.31 3.94
C LEU A 25 21.70 -9.39 3.34
N ALA A 26 21.74 -10.57 3.94
CA ALA A 26 22.51 -11.72 3.45
C ALA A 26 21.92 -12.38 2.19
N ALA A 27 20.64 -12.14 1.87
CA ALA A 27 19.98 -12.70 0.69
C ALA A 27 20.56 -12.16 -0.64
N GLY A 28 21.33 -11.07 -0.59
CA GLY A 28 21.96 -10.47 -1.76
C GLY A 28 21.06 -9.45 -2.47
N ILE A 29 21.60 -8.86 -3.54
CA ILE A 29 20.94 -7.83 -4.34
C ILE A 29 20.35 -8.48 -5.58
N ILE A 30 19.15 -8.05 -5.97
CA ILE A 30 18.52 -8.44 -7.23
C ILE A 30 19.30 -7.77 -8.37
N GLU A 31 19.72 -8.56 -9.37
CA GLU A 31 20.47 -8.04 -10.52
C GLU A 31 19.62 -7.07 -11.36
N ASP A 32 20.29 -6.07 -11.95
CA ASP A 32 19.66 -4.93 -12.64
C ASP A 32 18.74 -5.37 -13.80
N ASP A 33 19.12 -6.45 -14.51
CA ASP A 33 18.35 -7.01 -15.62
C ASP A 33 16.99 -7.61 -15.17
N ALA A 34 16.85 -7.96 -13.88
CA ALA A 34 15.61 -8.48 -13.31
C ALA A 34 14.74 -7.40 -12.68
N LEU A 35 15.21 -6.14 -12.59
CA LEU A 35 14.47 -5.03 -11.98
C LEU A 35 13.38 -4.44 -12.89
N ASP A 36 13.56 -4.50 -14.22
CA ASP A 36 12.61 -3.89 -15.17
C ASP A 36 11.20 -4.48 -15.06
N ASP A 37 11.08 -5.77 -14.76
CA ASP A 37 9.80 -6.48 -14.55
C ASP A 37 9.54 -6.82 -13.07
N PHE A 38 10.28 -6.20 -12.13
CA PHE A 38 10.18 -6.55 -10.73
C PHE A 38 8.97 -5.90 -10.04
N ASP A 39 7.98 -6.72 -9.71
CA ASP A 39 6.89 -6.29 -8.83
C ASP A 39 7.29 -6.42 -7.35
N LEU A 40 7.64 -5.28 -6.77
CA LEU A 40 8.01 -5.13 -5.36
C LEU A 40 6.89 -5.61 -4.41
N VAL A 41 5.61 -5.44 -4.77
CA VAL A 41 4.48 -5.90 -3.94
C VAL A 41 4.40 -7.41 -3.95
N SER A 42 4.48 -8.03 -5.13
CA SER A 42 4.52 -9.49 -5.27
C SER A 42 5.73 -10.12 -4.56
N PHE A 43 6.88 -9.46 -4.57
CA PHE A 43 8.06 -9.91 -3.81
C PHE A 43 7.78 -9.98 -2.31
N TRP A 44 7.25 -8.91 -1.71
CA TRP A 44 6.97 -8.88 -0.28
C TRP A 44 5.85 -9.86 0.09
N GLN A 45 4.84 -10.03 -0.76
CA GLN A 45 3.80 -11.05 -0.58
C GLN A 45 4.37 -12.48 -0.57
N GLY A 46 5.28 -12.80 -1.49
CA GLY A 46 5.94 -14.11 -1.54
C GLY A 46 6.83 -14.38 -0.32
N ASN A 47 7.44 -13.33 0.24
CA ASN A 47 8.38 -13.43 1.36
C ASN A 47 7.75 -13.17 2.74
N GLN A 48 6.43 -13.03 2.84
CA GLN A 48 5.73 -12.68 4.09
C GLN A 48 6.03 -13.64 5.26
N HIS A 49 6.29 -14.91 4.97
CA HIS A 49 6.59 -15.92 5.99
C HIS A 49 8.07 -15.95 6.39
N GLN A 50 8.94 -15.52 5.49
CA GLN A 50 10.38 -15.48 5.72
C GLN A 50 10.81 -14.21 6.47
N TYR A 51 10.13 -13.10 6.18
CA TYR A 51 10.37 -11.80 6.79
C TYR A 51 9.08 -11.16 7.32
N PRO A 52 8.45 -11.71 8.38
CA PRO A 52 7.16 -11.26 8.87
C PRO A 52 7.17 -9.84 9.46
N LEU A 53 8.30 -9.39 10.04
CA LEU A 53 8.41 -8.05 10.62
C LEU A 53 8.68 -7.03 9.51
N LEU A 54 9.62 -7.31 8.62
CA LEU A 54 9.94 -6.44 7.48
C LEU A 54 8.76 -6.35 6.51
N TYR A 55 8.00 -7.43 6.31
CA TYR A 55 6.79 -7.41 5.48
C TYR A 55 5.77 -6.38 5.97
N ARG A 56 5.55 -6.29 7.29
CA ARG A 56 4.63 -5.29 7.86
C ARG A 56 5.13 -3.87 7.61
N VAL A 57 6.42 -3.64 7.82
CA VAL A 57 7.05 -2.34 7.55
C VAL A 57 6.96 -1.99 6.07
N ALA A 58 7.19 -2.95 5.17
CA ALA A 58 7.08 -2.75 3.72
C ALA A 58 5.64 -2.37 3.32
N LEU A 59 4.62 -3.02 3.89
CA LEU A 59 3.23 -2.67 3.63
C LEU A 59 2.85 -1.27 4.15
N ASP A 60 3.52 -0.75 5.16
CA ASP A 60 3.30 0.62 5.63
C ASP A 60 4.01 1.65 4.75
N ILE A 61 5.21 1.33 4.25
CA ILE A 61 6.07 2.27 3.51
C ILE A 61 5.73 2.31 2.01
N LEU A 62 5.51 1.15 1.38
CA LEU A 62 5.32 1.09 -0.08
C LEU A 62 4.10 1.87 -0.60
N PRO A 63 2.95 1.90 0.11
CA PRO A 63 1.80 2.68 -0.34
C PRO A 63 1.98 4.19 -0.17
N VAL A 64 2.99 4.63 0.59
CA VAL A 64 3.26 6.05 0.83
C VAL A 64 3.56 6.72 -0.50
N GLN A 65 2.69 7.66 -0.86
CA GLN A 65 2.88 8.43 -2.07
C GLN A 65 4.11 9.33 -1.91
N ALA A 66 5.04 9.24 -2.86
CA ALA A 66 6.24 10.08 -2.87
C ALA A 66 5.92 11.57 -3.12
N SER A 67 4.73 11.91 -3.61
CA SER A 67 4.30 13.28 -3.85
C SER A 67 2.83 13.51 -3.49
N ALA A 68 2.48 14.79 -3.31
CA ALA A 68 1.10 15.24 -3.14
C ALA A 68 0.30 15.29 -4.46
N VAL A 69 0.90 15.03 -5.62
CA VAL A 69 0.22 15.13 -6.93
C VAL A 69 -1.09 14.33 -7.02
N PRO A 70 -1.22 13.12 -6.45
CA PRO A 70 -2.49 12.40 -6.45
C PRO A 70 -3.57 13.13 -5.66
N CYS A 71 -3.24 13.72 -4.51
CA CYS A 71 -4.22 14.46 -3.73
C CYS A 71 -4.57 15.80 -4.41
N GLU A 72 -3.58 16.51 -4.98
CA GLU A 72 -3.83 17.72 -5.79
C GLU A 72 -4.74 17.46 -6.99
N ARG A 73 -4.60 16.31 -7.67
CA ARG A 73 -5.50 15.90 -8.75
C ARG A 73 -6.92 15.68 -8.25
N VAL A 74 -7.08 15.01 -7.10
CA VAL A 74 -8.38 14.81 -6.47
C VAL A 74 -9.01 16.17 -6.10
N PHE A 75 -8.25 17.07 -5.48
CA PHE A 75 -8.69 18.40 -5.06
C PHE A 75 -9.03 19.33 -6.24
N SER A 76 -8.23 19.32 -7.30
CA SER A 76 -8.54 20.07 -8.52
C SER A 76 -9.84 19.57 -9.14
N SER A 77 -10.05 18.25 -9.16
CA SER A 77 -11.29 17.66 -9.66
C SER A 77 -12.51 17.95 -8.76
N SER A 78 -12.29 18.17 -7.45
CA SER A 78 -13.34 18.48 -6.50
C SER A 78 -13.75 19.95 -6.58
N GLY A 79 -12.85 20.85 -7.00
CA GLY A 79 -13.18 22.25 -7.29
C GLY A 79 -14.30 22.42 -8.31
N GLU A 80 -14.36 21.56 -9.33
CA GLU A 80 -15.48 21.52 -10.29
C GLU A 80 -16.82 21.08 -9.66
N THR A 81 -16.77 20.29 -8.58
CA THR A 81 -17.98 19.84 -7.84
C THR A 81 -18.41 20.88 -6.81
N ASP A 82 -17.47 21.71 -6.35
CA ASP A 82 -17.63 22.76 -5.35
C ASP A 82 -18.00 24.12 -5.95
N ASP A 83 -18.04 24.26 -7.28
CA ASP A 83 -18.33 25.54 -7.92
C ASP A 83 -19.65 26.14 -7.41
N ALA A 84 -19.53 27.31 -6.77
CA ALA A 84 -20.55 28.02 -5.99
C ALA A 84 -21.84 28.32 -6.78
N ARG A 85 -21.81 28.16 -8.11
CA ARG A 85 -22.97 28.35 -8.97
C ARG A 85 -23.99 27.20 -8.95
N ARG A 86 -23.67 25.98 -8.45
CA ARG A 86 -24.60 24.82 -8.54
C ARG A 86 -24.76 23.88 -7.32
N SER A 87 -24.14 24.08 -6.16
CA SER A 87 -24.26 23.11 -5.04
C SER A 87 -24.64 23.74 -3.69
N ARG A 88 -25.84 23.39 -3.18
CA ARG A 88 -26.20 23.45 -1.75
C ARG A 88 -25.88 22.11 -1.08
N LEU A 89 -24.70 21.54 -1.37
CA LEU A 89 -24.30 20.26 -0.81
C LEU A 89 -23.73 20.47 0.59
N SER A 90 -24.11 19.61 1.53
CA SER A 90 -23.45 19.56 2.82
C SER A 90 -22.04 18.99 2.66
N VAL A 91 -21.12 19.38 3.55
CA VAL A 91 -19.74 18.87 3.58
C VAL A 91 -19.71 17.33 3.60
N PHE A 92 -20.62 16.72 4.36
CA PHE A 92 -20.78 15.27 4.41
C PHE A 92 -21.17 14.66 3.06
N MET A 93 -22.15 15.23 2.36
CA MET A 93 -22.57 14.73 1.05
C MET A 93 -21.48 14.92 0.00
N PHE A 94 -20.71 16.01 0.10
CA PHE A 94 -19.57 16.27 -0.76
C PHE A 94 -18.45 15.23 -0.57
N GLU A 95 -18.12 14.90 0.68
CA GLU A 95 -17.14 13.86 1.00
C GLU A 95 -17.55 12.50 0.42
N VAL A 96 -18.80 12.08 0.65
CA VAL A 96 -19.35 10.85 0.07
C VAL A 96 -19.25 10.87 -1.46
N LEU A 97 -19.57 11.99 -2.11
CA LEU A 97 -19.47 12.13 -3.56
C LEU A 97 -18.02 12.04 -4.07
N GLN A 98 -17.05 12.65 -3.38
CA GLN A 98 -15.65 12.54 -3.79
C GLN A 98 -15.11 11.12 -3.60
N ILE A 99 -15.44 10.45 -2.49
CA ILE A 99 -15.09 9.04 -2.26
C ILE A 99 -15.72 8.17 -3.36
N LEU A 100 -17.02 8.34 -3.63
CA LEU A 100 -17.73 7.57 -4.64
C LEU A 100 -17.15 7.81 -6.05
N LYS A 101 -16.84 9.07 -6.40
CA LYS A 101 -16.20 9.43 -7.68
C LYS A 101 -14.79 8.85 -7.80
N TYR A 102 -14.02 8.84 -6.71
CA TYR A 102 -12.71 8.20 -6.67
C TYR A 102 -12.85 6.69 -6.87
N LEU A 103 -13.73 6.03 -6.12
CA LEU A 103 -14.02 4.61 -6.25
C LEU A 103 -14.46 4.26 -7.66
N TYR A 104 -15.44 4.94 -8.27
CA TYR A 104 -15.84 4.65 -9.66
C TYR A 104 -14.75 4.90 -10.72
N ARG A 105 -13.74 5.74 -10.43
CA ARG A 105 -12.63 5.99 -11.36
C ARG A 105 -11.48 5.00 -11.19
N HIS A 106 -11.27 4.49 -9.98
CA HIS A 106 -10.26 3.48 -9.66
C HIS A 106 -10.80 2.05 -9.83
N GLU A 107 -12.09 1.87 -9.58
CA GLU A 107 -12.90 0.71 -9.91
C GLU A 107 -13.57 0.94 -11.27
N CYS A 108 -12.84 0.65 -12.35
CA CYS A 108 -13.48 -0.34 -13.22
C CYS A 108 -13.60 -1.58 -12.33
N LEU A 109 -14.75 -1.78 -11.70
CA LEU A 109 -15.22 -3.13 -11.40
C LEU A 109 -15.04 -3.89 -12.71
N ASN A 110 -13.91 -4.58 -12.84
CA ASN A 110 -13.61 -5.33 -14.03
C ASN A 110 -14.47 -6.58 -13.93
N PHE A 111 -15.78 -6.42 -14.13
CA PHE A 111 -16.76 -7.49 -14.22
C PHE A 111 -16.40 -8.47 -15.36
N THR A 112 -15.41 -8.11 -16.18
CA THR A 112 -14.85 -8.92 -17.26
C THR A 112 -13.51 -9.60 -16.92
N ALA A 113 -12.89 -9.35 -15.75
CA ALA A 113 -11.66 -10.06 -15.34
C ALA A 113 -11.90 -11.57 -15.19
N ASP A 114 -13.09 -11.95 -14.73
CA ASP A 114 -13.53 -13.34 -14.63
C ASP A 114 -14.06 -13.93 -15.95
N TRP A 115 -14.22 -13.11 -17.00
CA TRP A 115 -14.74 -13.52 -18.32
C TRP A 115 -13.68 -13.67 -19.40
N VAL A 116 -12.39 -13.64 -19.04
CA VAL A 116 -11.35 -14.12 -19.97
C VAL A 116 -11.55 -15.62 -20.12
N ALA A 117 -12.28 -16.00 -21.17
CA ALA A 117 -12.47 -17.39 -21.56
C ALA A 117 -11.08 -18.03 -21.66
N LYS A 118 -10.82 -19.03 -20.82
CA LYS A 118 -9.75 -19.99 -21.12
C LYS A 118 -10.10 -20.58 -22.48
N ALA A 119 -9.34 -20.21 -23.51
CA ALA A 119 -9.30 -20.98 -24.73
C ALA A 119 -8.82 -22.37 -24.31
N ALA A 120 -9.76 -23.31 -24.22
CA ALA A 120 -9.46 -24.72 -24.15
C ALA A 120 -9.00 -25.14 -25.55
N ASP A 121 -7.78 -25.70 -25.58
CA ASP A 121 -7.18 -26.63 -26.55
C ASP A 121 -7.44 -26.43 -28.05
#